data_AF-A0A968PW70-F1
#
_entry.id   AF-A0A968PW70-F1
#
_cell.length_a   1.000
_cell.length_b   1.000
_cell.length_c   1.000
_cell.angle_alpha   90.00
_cell.angle_beta   90.00
_cell.angle_gamma   90.00
#
_symmetry.space_group_name_H-M   'P 1'
#
loop_
_entity.id
_entity.type
_entity.pdbx_description
1 polymer ?
#
loop_
_entity_poly.entity_id
_entity_poly.type
_entity_poly.pdbx_seq_one_letter_code
_entity_poly.pdbx_strand_id
1 'polypeptide(L)' 'SGEYAMIKAAAEQGWIDEKKVVLETLTSMKRAGADLILTYFARDVALMLQESGE' A
#
# COMPACT_ATOMS: atom_id res chain seq x y z
N SER A 1 8.24 -6.56 7.48
CA SER A 1 9.34 -6.25 6.54
C SER A 1 9.21 -7.02 5.22
N GLY A 2 8.85 -8.31 5.25
CA GLY A 2 8.69 -9.14 4.04
C GLY A 2 7.61 -8.68 3.06
N GLU A 3 6.41 -8.33 3.53
CA GLU A 3 5.31 -7.89 2.64
C GLU A 3 5.66 -6.59 1.90
N TYR A 4 6.22 -5.61 2.60
CA TYR A 4 6.74 -4.39 2.00
C TYR A 4 7.81 -4.69 0.95
N ALA A 5 8.84 -5.47 1.32
CA ALA A 5 9.94 -5.80 0.41
C ALA A 5 9.47 -6.55 -0.83
N MET A 6 8.48 -7.45 -0.69
CA MET A 6 7.89 -8.19 -1.80
C MET A 6 7.19 -7.27 -2.79
N ILE A 7 6.38 -6.33 -2.30
CA ILE A 7 5.68 -5.35 -3.14
C ILE A 7 6.70 -4.46 -3.86
N LYS A 8 7.72 -3.93 -3.14
CA LYS A 8 8.77 -3.10 -3.75
C LYS A 8 9.53 -3.85 -4.84
N ALA A 9 9.97 -5.08 -4.56
CA ALA A 9 10.73 -5.88 -5.52
C ALA A 9 9.89 -6.21 -6.77
N ALA A 10 8.62 -6.57 -6.61
CA ALA A 10 7.74 -6.84 -7.74
C ALA A 10 7.46 -5.58 -8.58
N ALA A 11 7.32 -4.42 -7.94
CA ALA A 11 7.17 -3.13 -8.61
C ALA A 11 8.44 -2.71 -9.36
N GLU A 12 9.62 -2.89 -8.77
CA GLU A 12 10.91 -2.60 -9.39
C GLU A 12 11.14 -3.45 -10.66
N GLN A 13 10.63 -4.68 -10.68
CA GLN A 13 10.65 -5.55 -11.87
C GLN A 13 9.53 -5.25 -12.87
N GLY A 14 8.66 -4.27 -12.58
CA GLY A 14 7.53 -3.89 -13.43
C GLY A 14 6.42 -4.93 -13.50
N TRP A 15 6.38 -5.89 -12.57
CA TRP A 15 5.36 -6.95 -12.55
C TRP A 15 4.00 -6.45 -12.07
N ILE A 16 4.00 -5.40 -11.24
CA ILE A 16 2.80 -4.83 -10.63
C ILE A 16 2.86 -3.30 -10.63
N ASP A 17 1.69 -2.68 -10.57
CA ASP A 17 1.54 -1.26 -10.24
C ASP A 17 1.59 -1.10 -8.71
N GLU A 18 2.69 -0.55 -8.21
CA GLU A 18 2.95 -0.42 -6.76
C GLU A 18 1.81 0.30 -6.04
N LYS A 19 1.38 1.46 -6.57
CA LYS A 19 0.38 2.30 -5.92
C LYS A 19 -0.94 1.56 -5.77
N LYS A 20 -1.38 0.88 -6.85
CA LYS A 20 -2.63 0.11 -6.83
C LYS A 20 -2.56 -1.06 -5.87
N VAL A 21 -1.49 -1.86 -5.92
CA VAL A 21 -1.37 -3.05 -5.06
C VAL A 21 -1.26 -2.67 -3.58
N VAL A 22 -0.52 -1.61 -3.24
CA VAL A 22 -0.44 -1.12 -1.86
C VAL A 22 -1.83 -0.70 -1.36
N LEU A 23 -2.56 0.12 -2.12
CA LEU A 23 -3.90 0.56 -1.73
C LEU A 23 -4.89 -0.61 -1.61
N GLU A 24 -4.86 -1.56 -2.55
CA GLU A 24 -5.71 -2.75 -2.51
C GLU A 24 -5.40 -3.63 -1.30
N THR A 25 -4.12 -3.81 -0.97
CA THR A 25 -3.66 -4.58 0.19
C THR A 25 -4.17 -3.95 1.49
N LEU A 26 -3.95 -2.64 1.69
CA LEU A 26 -4.40 -1.93 2.89
C LEU A 26 -5.93 -1.89 3.00
N THR A 27 -6.62 -1.68 1.89
CA THR A 27 -8.09 -1.74 1.83
C THR A 27 -8.59 -3.12 2.20
N SER A 28 -7.92 -4.18 1.75
CA SER A 28 -8.26 -5.56 2.09
C SER A 28 -8.05 -5.86 3.57
N MET A 29 -6.98 -5.35 4.18
CA MET A 29 -6.77 -5.45 5.63
C MET A 29 -7.87 -4.73 6.41
N LYS A 30 -8.25 -3.50 6.00
CA LYS A 30 -9.37 -2.78 6.63
C LYS A 30 -10.68 -3.54 6.48
N ARG A 31 -10.96 -4.08 5.28
CA ARG A 31 -12.15 -4.91 5.01
C ARG A 31 -12.19 -6.17 5.87
N ALA A 32 -11.04 -6.77 6.18
CA ALA A 32 -10.94 -7.91 7.07
C ALA A 32 -11.22 -7.57 8.55
N GLY A 33 -11.45 -6.29 8.88
CA GLY A 33 -11.82 -5.83 10.22
C GLY A 33 -10.69 -5.17 10.99
N ALA A 34 -9.53 -4.89 10.38
CA ALA A 34 -8.46 -4.20 11.07
C ALA A 34 -8.84 -2.74 11.39
N ASP A 35 -8.79 -2.35 12.66
CA ASP A 35 -9.01 -0.95 13.07
C ASP A 35 -7.77 -0.09 12.94
N LEU A 36 -6.58 -0.70 13.07
CA LEU A 36 -5.29 -0.05 12.92
C LEU A 36 -4.36 -0.91 12.06
N ILE A 37 -3.65 -0.28 11.11
CA ILE A 37 -2.67 -0.94 10.26
C ILE A 37 -1.31 -0.25 10.45
N LEU A 38 -0.32 -1.00 10.95
CA LEU A 38 1.06 -0.56 11.08
C LEU A 38 1.84 -0.99 9.84
N THR A 39 2.27 -0.03 9.01
CA THR A 39 2.91 -0.33 7.73
C THR A 39 4.00 0.70 7.39
N TYR A 40 5.04 0.25 6.69
CA TYR A 40 6.08 1.13 6.15
C TYR A 40 5.55 2.02 5.01
N PHE A 41 4.46 1.61 4.35
CA PHE A 41 3.81 2.42 3.31
C PHE A 41 2.96 3.58 3.85
N ALA A 42 2.89 3.77 5.17
CA ALA A 42 1.97 4.73 5.78
C ALA A 42 2.17 6.16 5.26
N ARG A 43 3.43 6.61 5.12
CA ARG A 43 3.74 7.94 4.61
C ARG A 43 3.34 8.09 3.14
N ASP A 44 3.70 7.12 2.30
CA ASP A 44 3.45 7.19 0.85
C ASP A 44 1.95 7.19 0.56
N VAL A 45 1.19 6.34 1.25
CA VAL A 45 -0.26 6.26 1.11
C VAL A 45 -0.94 7.53 1.61
N ALA A 46 -0.47 8.13 2.72
CA ALA A 46 -1.01 9.39 3.19
C ALA A 46 -0.86 10.52 2.15
N LEU A 47 0.29 10.58 1.46
CA LEU A 47 0.52 11.54 0.38
C LEU A 47 -0.40 11.27 -0.82
N MET A 48 -0.54 10.01 -1.25
CA MET A 48 -1.43 9.65 -2.36
C MET A 48 -2.89 10.05 -2.09
N LEU A 49 -3.38 9.81 -0.87
CA LEU A 49 -4.75 10.17 -0.49
C LEU A 49 -4.96 11.68 -0.48
N GLN A 50 -3.95 12.45 -0.06
CA GLN A 50 -3.98 13.91 -0.11
C GLN A 50 -4.05 14.42 -1.55
N GLU A 51 -3.27 13.84 -2.47
CA GLU A 51 -3.27 14.19 -3.90
C GLU A 51 -4.60 13.83 -4.59
N SER A 52 -5.28 12.76 -4.17
CA SER A 52 -6.58 12.35 -4.74
C SER A 52 -7.80 13.12 -4.20
N GLY A 53 -7.59 13.98 -3.21
CA GLY A 53 -8.65 14.74 -2.53
C GLY A 53 -9.01 16.09 -3.17
N GLU A 54 -8.43 16.40 -4.33
CA GLU A 54 -8.79 17.53 -5.21
C GLU A 54 -9.72 17.08 -6.35
#